data_AF-A0A1W1UK34-F1
#
_entry.id   AF-A0A1W1UK34-F1
#
_cell.length_a   1.000
_cell.length_b   1.000
_cell.length_c   1.000
_cell.angle_alpha   90.00
_cell.angle_beta   90.00
_cell.angle_gamma   90.00
#
_symmetry.space_group_name_H-M   'P 1'
#
loop_
_entity.id
_entity.type
_entity.pdbx_description
1 polymer ?
#
loop_
_entity_poly.entity_id
_entity_poly.type
_entity_poly.pdbx_seq_one_letter_code
_entity_poly.pdbx_strand_id
1 'polypeptide(L)'
;MFKLTRTTAYTSKDQKKADVANSYIGYGVPGSSTARYYTDAQEQGIPTNDSFTPTADTVAFVSVNGGAKLTVDNLNRTFDDVNRVLQAGGEVVTDNPYHRSRNYNTGERQLANFLTSVGAFEHTTPHFSIWRL
;
A
#
# COMPACT_ATOMS: atom_id res chain seq x y z
N MET A 1 11.03 8.48 10.51
CA MET A 1 9.82 7.68 10.75
C MET A 1 8.75 8.20 9.82
N PHE A 2 8.16 7.33 8.99
CA PHE A 2 7.19 7.73 7.97
C PHE A 2 5.87 8.17 8.62
N LYS A 3 5.67 9.49 8.76
CA LYS A 3 4.53 10.06 9.49
C LYS A 3 3.41 10.47 8.53
N LEU A 4 2.19 10.01 8.77
CA LEU A 4 1.02 10.37 7.98
C LEU A 4 0.31 11.60 8.54
N THR A 5 -0.12 12.49 7.65
CA THR A 5 -1.00 13.61 7.97
C THR A 5 -2.40 13.08 8.30
N ARG A 6 -2.92 13.43 9.49
CA ARG A 6 -4.27 13.01 9.92
C ARG A 6 -5.34 13.74 9.11
N THR A 7 -5.96 13.00 8.20
CA THR A 7 -7.08 13.48 7.37
C THR A 7 -8.41 12.85 7.77
N THR A 8 -8.39 11.65 8.35
CA THR A 8 -9.59 10.92 8.76
C THR A 8 -9.35 10.11 10.04
N ALA A 9 -10.40 9.50 10.58
CA ALA A 9 -10.27 8.52 11.67
C ALA A 9 -9.45 7.27 11.27
N TYR A 10 -9.34 6.98 9.97
CA TYR A 10 -8.58 5.83 9.47
C TYR A 10 -7.08 6.07 9.39
N THR A 11 -6.61 7.33 9.45
CA THR A 11 -5.16 7.60 9.45
C THR A 11 -4.46 6.86 10.60
N SER A 12 -5.09 6.70 11.77
CA SER A 12 -4.49 5.97 12.88
C SER A 12 -4.23 4.49 12.59
N LYS A 13 -5.03 3.82 11.75
CA LYS A 13 -4.74 2.45 11.32
C LYS A 13 -3.66 2.44 10.23
N ASP A 14 -3.70 3.39 9.31
CA ASP A 14 -2.75 3.46 8.19
C ASP A 14 -1.36 3.87 8.68
N GLN A 15 -1.28 4.66 9.75
CA GLN A 15 -0.03 4.98 10.42
C GLN A 15 0.70 3.72 10.88
N LYS A 16 -0.02 2.69 11.34
CA LYS A 16 0.62 1.42 11.76
C LYS A 16 1.29 0.68 10.60
N LYS A 17 0.80 0.87 9.36
CA LYS A 17 1.47 0.37 8.15
C LYS A 17 2.70 1.21 7.84
N ALA A 18 2.57 2.53 7.91
CA ALA A 18 3.69 3.45 7.69
C ALA A 18 4.81 3.28 8.75
N ASP A 19 4.47 2.92 10.00
CA ASP A 19 5.42 2.74 11.09
C ASP A 19 6.43 1.61 10.83
N VAL A 20 6.07 0.62 10.01
CA VAL A 20 6.92 -0.52 9.64
C VAL A 20 7.51 -0.41 8.24
N ALA A 21 7.05 0.54 7.43
CA ALA A 21 7.44 0.68 6.03
C ALA A 21 8.59 1.67 5.86
N ASN A 22 9.46 1.38 4.88
CA ASN A 22 10.53 2.26 4.45
C ASN A 22 10.31 2.83 3.04
N SER A 23 9.26 2.40 2.34
CA SER A 23 8.82 2.94 1.06
C SER A 23 7.29 2.98 0.97
N TYR A 24 6.77 3.65 -0.05
CA TYR A 24 5.34 3.81 -0.28
C TYR A 24 4.95 3.51 -1.72
N ILE A 25 3.84 2.79 -1.93
CA ILE A 25 3.25 2.60 -3.25
C ILE A 25 1.77 3.01 -3.18
N GLY A 26 1.38 4.00 -3.98
CA GLY A 26 0.01 4.45 -4.03
C GLY A 26 -0.22 5.52 -5.08
N TYR A 27 -1.07 5.19 -6.05
CA TYR A 27 -1.51 6.09 -7.11
C TYR A 27 -2.90 6.63 -6.77
N GLY A 28 -2.94 7.60 -5.86
CA GLY A 28 -4.20 8.16 -5.38
C GLY A 28 -4.77 9.24 -6.30
N VAL A 29 -6.08 9.30 -6.45
CA VAL A 29 -6.74 10.48 -7.05
C VAL A 29 -6.65 11.69 -6.11
N PRO A 30 -6.60 12.94 -6.63
CA PRO A 30 -6.56 14.14 -5.80
C PRO A 30 -7.66 14.16 -4.72
N GLY A 31 -7.30 14.59 -3.50
CA GLY A 31 -8.22 14.61 -2.36
C GLY A 31 -8.55 13.23 -1.76
N SER A 32 -7.84 12.17 -2.14
CA SER A 32 -7.90 10.87 -1.46
C SER A 32 -6.82 10.71 -0.39
N SER A 33 -7.03 9.82 0.57
CA SER A 33 -6.00 9.45 1.55
C SER A 33 -4.76 8.89 0.86
N THR A 34 -4.90 8.04 -0.16
CA THR A 34 -3.77 7.55 -0.96
C THR A 34 -2.93 8.69 -1.56
N ALA A 35 -3.57 9.74 -2.09
CA ALA A 35 -2.83 10.89 -2.62
C ALA A 35 -2.13 11.68 -1.52
N ARG A 36 -2.77 11.84 -0.35
CA ARG A 36 -2.13 12.51 0.80
C ARG A 36 -0.93 11.73 1.32
N TYR A 37 -1.04 10.41 1.45
CA TYR A 37 0.06 9.56 1.93
C TYR A 37 1.25 9.57 0.97
N TYR A 38 1.00 9.65 -0.35
CA TYR A 38 2.04 9.88 -1.35
C TYR A 38 2.79 11.19 -1.10
N THR A 39 2.06 12.30 -0.94
CA THR A 39 2.69 13.60 -0.67
C THR A 39 3.42 13.60 0.68
N ASP A 40 2.87 12.98 1.72
CA ASP A 40 3.54 12.83 3.03
C ASP A 40 4.88 12.06 2.89
N ALA A 41 4.91 11.01 2.08
CA ALA A 41 6.12 10.24 1.81
C ALA A 41 7.18 11.09 1.11
N GLN A 42 6.79 11.84 0.07
CA GLN A 42 7.69 12.72 -0.67
C GLN A 42 8.27 13.83 0.20
N GLU A 43 7.44 14.50 0.99
CA GLU A 43 7.87 15.56 1.92
C GLU A 43 8.90 15.05 2.95
N GLN A 44 8.91 13.76 3.23
CA GLN A 44 9.81 13.10 4.18
C GLN A 44 10.98 12.35 3.51
N GLY A 45 11.10 12.43 2.19
CA GLY A 45 12.14 11.72 1.43
C GLY A 45 11.99 10.19 1.46
N ILE A 46 10.79 9.68 1.74
CA ILE A 46 10.48 8.25 1.66
C ILE A 46 10.35 7.87 0.18
N PRO A 47 11.04 6.83 -0.31
CA PRO A 47 10.90 6.35 -1.68
C PRO A 47 9.45 6.02 -2.04
N THR A 48 8.99 6.47 -3.21
CA THR A 48 7.59 6.31 -3.64
C THR A 48 7.46 5.70 -5.02
N ASN A 49 6.51 4.79 -5.22
CA ASN A 49 6.09 4.30 -6.53
C ASN A 49 7.28 3.82 -7.39
N ASP A 50 7.30 4.15 -8.68
CA ASP A 50 8.34 3.78 -9.64
C ASP A 50 9.67 4.53 -9.44
N SER A 51 9.76 5.46 -8.48
CA SER A 51 10.95 6.31 -8.26
C SER A 51 12.12 5.60 -7.59
N PHE A 52 11.98 4.32 -7.23
CA PHE A 52 13.02 3.56 -6.55
C PHE A 52 13.21 2.16 -7.12
N THR A 53 14.39 1.60 -6.87
CA THR A 53 14.72 0.21 -7.20
C THR A 53 14.50 -0.64 -5.95
N PRO A 54 13.51 -1.55 -5.95
CA PRO A 54 13.30 -2.41 -4.80
C PRO A 54 14.47 -3.36 -4.54
N THR A 55 14.65 -3.72 -3.27
CA THR A 55 15.62 -4.69 -2.77
C THR A 55 14.94 -5.61 -1.75
N ALA A 56 15.65 -6.63 -1.27
CA ALA A 56 15.15 -7.51 -0.21
C ALA A 56 14.85 -6.76 1.11
N ASP A 57 15.48 -5.61 1.33
CA ASP A 57 15.24 -4.75 2.50
C ASP A 57 14.04 -3.82 2.32
N THR A 58 13.40 -3.81 1.14
CA THR A 58 12.24 -2.95 0.88
C THR A 58 11.02 -3.44 1.66
N VAL A 59 10.39 -2.54 2.41
CA VAL A 59 9.10 -2.76 3.08
C VAL A 59 8.16 -1.65 2.63
N ALA A 60 7.29 -1.96 1.67
CA ALA A 60 6.43 -0.98 1.02
C ALA A 60 5.06 -0.89 1.69
N PHE A 61 4.69 0.28 2.22
CA PHE A 61 3.30 0.57 2.57
C PHE A 61 2.51 0.81 1.27
N VAL A 62 1.51 -0.03 1.02
CA VAL A 62 0.66 0.06 -0.16
C VAL A 62 -0.75 0.54 0.20
N SER A 63 -1.26 1.49 -0.58
CA SER A 63 -2.60 2.06 -0.42
C SER A 63 -3.29 2.20 -1.76
N VAL A 64 -4.44 1.56 -1.93
CA VAL A 64 -5.24 1.62 -3.15
C VAL A 64 -6.57 2.32 -2.89
N ASN A 65 -6.97 3.23 -3.77
CA ASN A 65 -8.29 3.85 -3.66
C ASN A 65 -9.42 2.81 -3.82
N GLY A 66 -10.54 3.10 -3.18
CA GLY A 66 -11.74 2.30 -3.22
C GLY A 66 -12.92 3.00 -3.89
N GLY A 67 -14.01 2.25 -4.13
CA GLY A 67 -15.26 2.76 -4.67
C GLY A 67 -15.08 3.49 -6.01
N ALA A 68 -15.77 4.62 -6.17
CA ALA A 68 -15.72 5.44 -7.39
C ALA A 68 -14.36 6.11 -7.66
N LYS A 69 -13.44 6.09 -6.68
CA LYS A 69 -12.08 6.65 -6.83
C LYS A 69 -11.06 5.63 -7.33
N LEU A 70 -11.47 4.37 -7.47
CA LEU A 70 -10.65 3.32 -8.04
C LEU A 70 -10.65 3.45 -9.57
N THR A 71 -9.47 3.61 -10.15
CA THR A 71 -9.27 3.59 -11.60
C THR A 71 -8.42 2.37 -11.99
N VAL A 72 -8.63 1.86 -13.20
CA VAL A 72 -7.87 0.71 -13.73
C VAL A 72 -6.38 1.06 -13.82
N ASP A 73 -6.04 2.27 -14.26
CA ASP A 73 -4.65 2.69 -14.40
C ASP A 73 -3.91 2.73 -13.05
N ASN A 74 -4.54 3.28 -12.01
CA ASN A 74 -3.93 3.33 -10.67
C ASN A 74 -3.73 1.93 -10.11
N LEU A 75 -4.67 1.01 -10.39
CA LEU A 75 -4.57 -0.37 -9.96
C LEU A 75 -3.43 -1.11 -10.68
N ASN A 76 -3.35 -1.03 -12.00
CA ASN A 76 -2.32 -1.68 -12.79
C ASN A 76 -0.91 -1.20 -12.40
N ARG A 77 -0.72 0.12 -12.27
CA ARG A 77 0.56 0.68 -11.81
C ARG A 77 0.92 0.22 -10.41
N THR A 78 -0.06 0.11 -9.52
CA THR A 78 0.17 -0.44 -8.17
C THR A 78 0.62 -1.90 -8.26
N PHE A 79 -0.03 -2.72 -9.11
CA PHE A 79 0.34 -4.13 -9.28
C PHE A 79 1.75 -4.29 -9.84
N ASP A 80 2.13 -3.47 -10.81
CA ASP A 80 3.47 -3.50 -11.40
C ASP A 80 4.55 -3.20 -10.34
N ASP A 81 4.39 -2.13 -9.55
CA ASP A 81 5.36 -1.77 -8.52
C ASP A 81 5.38 -2.77 -7.36
N VAL A 82 4.21 -3.28 -6.95
CA VAL A 82 4.11 -4.35 -5.94
C VAL A 82 4.83 -5.61 -6.41
N ASN A 83 4.66 -6.01 -7.67
CA ASN A 83 5.36 -7.16 -8.21
C ASN A 83 6.88 -6.92 -8.23
N ARG A 84 7.34 -5.72 -8.59
CA ARG A 84 8.77 -5.37 -8.51
C ARG A 84 9.33 -5.54 -7.09
N VAL A 85 8.58 -5.12 -6.07
CA VAL A 85 8.99 -5.31 -4.66
C VAL A 85 9.08 -6.78 -4.30
N LEU A 86 8.06 -7.56 -4.64
CA LEU A 86 8.02 -9.00 -4.37
C LEU A 86 9.16 -9.75 -5.07
N GLN A 87 9.40 -9.48 -6.35
CA GLN A 87 10.46 -10.13 -7.13
C GLN A 87 11.87 -9.77 -6.62
N ALA A 88 12.02 -8.62 -5.96
CA ALA A 88 13.28 -8.23 -5.31
C ALA A 88 13.48 -8.89 -3.94
N GLY A 89 12.51 -9.70 -3.46
CA GLY A 89 12.52 -10.32 -2.14
C GLY A 89 12.05 -9.40 -1.01
N GLY A 90 11.48 -8.24 -1.34
CA GLY A 90 10.94 -7.29 -0.36
C GLY A 90 9.55 -7.68 0.12
N GLU A 91 9.04 -6.87 1.06
CA GLU A 91 7.74 -7.08 1.71
C GLU A 91 6.76 -5.95 1.38
N VAL A 92 5.48 -6.30 1.34
CA VAL A 92 4.37 -5.39 0.99
C VAL A 92 3.37 -5.35 2.14
N VAL A 93 3.07 -4.15 2.63
CA VAL A 93 2.21 -3.92 3.80
C VAL A 93 0.87 -3.32 3.36
N THR A 94 -0.22 -4.06 3.57
CA THR A 94 -1.58 -3.72 3.09
C THR A 94 -2.61 -3.69 4.21
N ASP A 95 -3.87 -3.33 3.89
CA ASP A 95 -4.97 -3.60 4.82
C ASP A 95 -5.09 -5.10 5.12
N ASN A 96 -5.33 -5.42 6.40
CA ASN A 96 -5.64 -6.79 6.83
C ASN A 96 -7.05 -7.24 6.36
N PRO A 97 -7.40 -8.54 6.48
CA PRO A 97 -8.70 -9.05 6.05
C PRO A 97 -9.90 -8.28 6.61
N TYR A 98 -9.84 -7.87 7.89
CA TYR A 98 -10.90 -7.09 8.55
C TYR A 98 -11.05 -5.68 7.96
N HIS A 99 -9.94 -5.00 7.63
CA HIS A 99 -9.97 -3.67 7.06
C HIS A 99 -10.35 -3.68 5.58
N ARG A 100 -9.82 -4.62 4.77
CA ARG A 100 -10.12 -4.68 3.33
C ARG A 100 -11.52 -5.20 2.99
N SER A 101 -12.18 -5.94 3.89
CA SER A 101 -13.54 -6.44 3.69
C SER A 101 -14.63 -5.35 3.75
N ARG A 102 -14.30 -4.13 4.20
CA ARG A 102 -15.23 -3.00 4.25
C ARG A 102 -15.69 -2.60 2.85
N ASN A 103 -16.97 -2.24 2.68
CA ASN A 103 -17.60 -1.97 1.37
C ASN A 103 -16.76 -1.08 0.44
N TYR A 104 -16.25 0.04 0.95
CA TYR A 104 -15.46 1.00 0.18
C TYR A 104 -14.14 0.44 -0.36
N ASN A 105 -13.48 -0.49 0.34
CA ASN A 105 -12.11 -0.96 0.08
C ASN A 105 -12.00 -1.95 -1.10
N THR A 106 -12.68 -1.67 -2.22
CA THR A 106 -12.63 -2.48 -3.45
C THR A 106 -11.21 -2.64 -4.00
N GLY A 107 -10.42 -1.57 -4.00
CA GLY A 107 -9.03 -1.60 -4.48
C GLY A 107 -8.13 -2.50 -3.62
N GLU A 108 -8.20 -2.39 -2.30
CA GLU A 108 -7.43 -3.26 -1.38
C GLU A 108 -7.82 -4.74 -1.54
N ARG A 109 -9.08 -5.06 -1.85
CA ARG A 109 -9.49 -6.43 -2.17
C ARG A 109 -8.88 -6.93 -3.48
N GLN A 110 -8.87 -6.08 -4.51
CA GLN A 110 -8.25 -6.43 -5.79
C GLN A 110 -6.73 -6.62 -5.64
N LEU A 111 -6.07 -5.80 -4.82
CA LEU A 111 -4.67 -5.98 -4.46
C LEU A 111 -4.42 -7.31 -3.76
N ALA A 112 -5.21 -7.68 -2.74
CA ALA A 112 -5.07 -8.98 -2.08
C ALA A 112 -5.28 -10.17 -3.04
N ASN A 113 -6.22 -10.06 -3.97
CA ASN A 113 -6.43 -11.08 -5.01
C ASN A 113 -5.22 -11.19 -5.95
N PHE A 114 -4.67 -10.06 -6.37
CA PHE A 114 -3.46 -10.01 -7.19
C PHE A 114 -2.27 -10.66 -6.47
N LEU A 115 -2.01 -10.25 -5.21
CA LEU A 115 -0.93 -10.79 -4.38
C LEU A 115 -1.04 -12.32 -4.24
N THR A 116 -2.25 -12.82 -4.01
CA THR A 116 -2.52 -14.27 -3.95
C THR A 116 -2.24 -14.93 -5.31
N SER A 117 -2.64 -14.30 -6.42
CA SER A 117 -2.47 -14.85 -7.76
C SER A 117 -1.01 -14.96 -8.21
N VAL A 118 -0.12 -14.11 -7.69
CA VAL A 118 1.33 -14.18 -7.95
C VAL A 118 2.07 -15.08 -6.95
N GLY A 119 1.36 -15.77 -6.06
CA GLY A 119 1.92 -16.72 -5.11
C GLY A 119 2.46 -16.11 -3.81
N ALA A 120 2.18 -14.83 -3.53
CA ALA A 120 2.62 -14.22 -2.29
C ALA A 120 1.85 -14.77 -1.08
N PHE A 121 2.57 -15.01 0.01
CA PHE A 121 2.03 -15.48 1.28
C PHE A 121 1.65 -14.31 2.18
N GLU A 122 0.43 -14.36 2.73
CA GLU A 122 -0.06 -13.35 3.68
C GLU A 122 0.28 -13.71 5.12
N HIS A 123 1.00 -12.82 5.82
CA HIS A 123 1.07 -12.80 7.27
C HIS A 123 0.15 -11.70 7.82
N THR A 124 -0.94 -12.12 8.47
CA THR A 124 -1.95 -11.20 9.02
C THR A 124 -1.61 -10.76 10.44
N THR A 125 -1.71 -9.46 10.71
CA THR A 125 -1.66 -8.88 12.07
C THR A 125 -3.01 -8.26 12.46
N PRO A 126 -3.21 -7.87 13.73
CA PRO A 126 -4.42 -7.14 14.14
C PRO A 126 -4.66 -5.80 13.42
N HIS A 127 -3.66 -5.25 12.72
CA HIS A 127 -3.73 -3.89 12.17
C HIS A 127 -3.49 -3.81 10.66
N PHE A 128 -2.71 -4.72 10.11
CA PHE A 128 -2.33 -4.76 8.70
C PHE A 128 -1.88 -6.17 8.31
N SER A 129 -1.67 -6.40 7.03
CA SER A 129 -1.06 -7.64 6.54
C SER A 129 0.28 -7.34 5.90
N ILE A 130 1.21 -8.28 6.03
CA ILE A 130 2.49 -8.28 5.32
C ILE A 130 2.44 -9.41 4.28
N TRP A 131 2.90 -9.13 3.07
CA TRP A 131 2.96 -10.08 1.97
C TRP A 131 4.39 -10.19 1.43
N ARG A 132 4.80 -11.41 1.08
CA ARG A 132 6.10 -11.74 0.48
C ARG A 132 5.99 -13.03 -0.34
N LEU A 133 6.93 -13.24 -1.26
CA LEU A 133 7.06 -14.52 -1.98
C LEU A 133 7.67 -15.62 -1.09
#